data_AF-A0AAV0HYD1-F1
#
_entry.id   AF-A0AAV0HYD1-F1
#
_cell.length_a   1.000
_cell.length_b   1.000
_cell.length_c   1.000
_cell.angle_alpha   90.00
_cell.angle_beta   90.00
_cell.angle_gamma   90.00
#
_symmetry.space_group_name_H-M   'P 1'
#
loop_
_entity.id
_entity.type
_entity.pdbx_description
1 polymer ?
#
loop_
_entity_poly.entity_id
_entity_poly.type
_entity_poly.pdbx_seq_one_letter_code
_entity_poly.pdbx_strand_id
1 'polypeptide(L)'
;MAALALFNWGNVHMSRARKKIEFKDDASREAMLEGINVAFEWTKKEYLEAGERYAEALRIKPDFYEGLLALGQQQFERARLTWYYALSCKVDLSNWSYAEVIELYNSAEGNVDKGMDMWEAAQSQRITHLTDRTKIKPVLQGTILDDLFKDTSAEDAAVRIKDLRSQMNLLRGTILYERSMMEYRLGIPVWQECLEVALEKFQLAGASATDIGVMMKNHISNDSSMDGMFYELVGYELLDVKSNGLSDVLLNFFSVWVFRIGVQD
;
A
#
# COMPACT_ATOMS: atom_id res chain seq x y z
N MET A 1 -5.59 -4.93 23.16
CA MET A 1 -5.01 -6.27 22.91
C MET A 1 -5.72 -7.05 21.80
N ALA A 2 -7.04 -7.27 21.84
CA ALA A 2 -7.73 -8.06 20.80
C ALA A 2 -7.61 -7.48 19.37
N ALA A 3 -7.86 -6.18 19.16
CA ALA A 3 -7.72 -5.54 17.85
C ALA A 3 -6.29 -5.65 17.28
N LEU A 4 -5.26 -5.45 18.12
CA LEU A 4 -3.86 -5.55 17.72
C LEU A 4 -3.48 -6.99 17.34
N ALA A 5 -3.98 -7.99 18.07
CA ALA A 5 -3.75 -9.40 17.74
C ALA A 5 -4.36 -9.78 16.39
N LEU A 6 -5.58 -9.32 16.11
CA LEU A 6 -6.24 -9.53 14.81
C LEU A 6 -5.50 -8.81 13.68
N PHE A 7 -5.07 -7.56 13.90
CA PHE A 7 -4.24 -6.83 12.95
C PHE A 7 -2.94 -7.57 12.62
N ASN A 8 -2.22 -8.04 13.64
CA ASN A 8 -0.99 -8.81 13.43
C ASN A 8 -1.27 -10.15 12.73
N TRP A 9 -2.41 -10.78 12.98
CA TRP A 9 -2.84 -11.97 12.23
C TRP A 9 -3.11 -11.63 10.76
N GLY A 10 -3.76 -10.50 10.46
CA GLY A 10 -3.89 -10.00 9.09
C GLY A 10 -2.53 -9.84 8.40
N ASN A 11 -1.52 -9.31 9.11
CA ASN A 11 -0.16 -9.17 8.57
C ASN A 11 0.51 -10.51 8.25
N VAL A 12 0.21 -11.57 9.01
CA VAL A 12 0.67 -12.94 8.71
C VAL A 12 0.09 -13.41 7.38
N HIS A 13 -1.20 -13.18 7.14
CA HIS A 13 -1.85 -13.51 5.87
C HIS A 13 -1.28 -12.69 4.70
N MET A 14 -1.08 -11.37 4.86
CA MET A 14 -0.40 -10.55 3.85
C MET A 14 1.01 -11.08 3.52
N SER A 15 1.76 -11.50 4.55
CA SER A 15 3.11 -12.06 4.35
C SER A 15 3.08 -13.39 3.60
N ARG A 16 2.05 -14.23 3.80
CA ARG A 16 1.84 -15.47 3.05
C ARG A 16 1.43 -15.21 1.61
N ALA A 17 0.55 -14.23 1.36
CA ALA A 17 0.13 -13.83 0.03
C ALA A 17 1.31 -13.35 -0.82
N ARG A 18 2.23 -12.59 -0.23
CA ARG A 18 3.42 -12.04 -0.91
C ARG A 18 4.57 -13.04 -1.04
N LYS A 19 4.40 -14.28 -0.57
CA LYS A 19 5.45 -15.30 -0.66
C LYS A 19 5.61 -15.72 -2.12
N LYS A 20 6.85 -15.65 -2.63
CA LYS A 20 7.18 -16.01 -4.01
C LYS A 20 6.84 -17.48 -4.33
N ILE A 21 6.35 -17.68 -5.55
CA ILE A 21 6.14 -19.01 -6.13
C ILE A 21 7.20 -19.18 -7.21
N GLU A 22 8.08 -20.17 -7.01
CA GLU A 22 9.14 -20.49 -7.95
C GLU A 22 8.65 -21.55 -8.93
N PHE A 23 8.70 -21.26 -10.23
CA PHE A 23 8.55 -22.29 -11.26
C PHE A 23 9.92 -22.86 -11.64
N LYS A 24 9.93 -24.13 -12.05
CA LYS A 24 11.13 -24.74 -12.62
C LYS A 24 11.33 -24.27 -14.05
N ASP A 25 12.58 -23.99 -14.42
CA ASP A 25 12.96 -23.48 -15.76
C ASP A 25 12.59 -24.43 -16.92
N ASP A 26 12.27 -25.69 -16.64
CA ASP A 26 11.90 -26.73 -17.62
C ASP A 26 10.40 -27.03 -17.69
N ALA A 27 9.55 -26.25 -16.99
CA ALA A 27 8.11 -26.49 -16.95
C ALA A 27 7.44 -26.25 -18.31
N SER A 28 6.51 -27.14 -18.68
CA SER A 28 5.68 -26.94 -19.88
C SER A 28 4.75 -25.73 -19.71
N ARG A 29 4.28 -25.15 -20.83
CA ARG A 29 3.34 -24.02 -20.80
C ARG A 29 2.07 -24.32 -20.02
N GLU A 30 1.54 -25.54 -20.17
CA GLU A 30 0.35 -26.00 -19.47
C GLU A 30 0.60 -26.14 -17.96
N ALA A 31 1.77 -26.64 -17.56
CA ALA A 31 2.15 -26.72 -16.15
C ALA A 31 2.36 -25.33 -15.52
N MET A 32 2.90 -24.37 -16.28
CA MET A 32 3.01 -22.97 -15.84
C MET A 32 1.65 -22.31 -15.66
N LEU A 33 0.71 -22.50 -16.60
CA LEU A 33 -0.64 -21.93 -16.50
C LEU A 33 -1.42 -22.52 -15.31
N GLU A 34 -1.33 -23.84 -15.09
CA GLU A 34 -1.94 -24.46 -13.91
C GLU A 34 -1.31 -23.94 -12.61
N GLY A 35 0.01 -23.80 -12.59
CA GLY A 35 0.74 -23.19 -11.48
C GLY A 35 0.30 -21.75 -11.19
N ILE A 36 0.06 -20.94 -12.23
CA ILE A 36 -0.46 -19.57 -12.13
C ILE A 36 -1.87 -19.54 -11.54
N ASN A 37 -2.76 -20.45 -11.95
CA ASN A 37 -4.13 -20.53 -11.41
C ASN A 37 -4.11 -20.91 -9.92
N VAL A 38 -3.32 -21.92 -9.55
CA VAL A 38 -3.15 -22.34 -8.15
C VAL A 38 -2.55 -21.21 -7.31
N ALA A 39 -1.55 -20.51 -7.84
CA ALA A 39 -0.95 -19.33 -7.22
C ALA A 39 -1.99 -18.23 -6.98
N PHE A 40 -2.75 -17.88 -8.01
CA PHE A 40 -3.79 -16.86 -7.94
C PHE A 40 -4.83 -17.17 -6.86
N GLU A 41 -5.39 -18.38 -6.86
CA GLU A 41 -6.42 -18.76 -5.88
C GLU A 41 -5.87 -18.77 -4.45
N TRP A 42 -4.64 -19.24 -4.26
CA TRP A 42 -3.96 -19.17 -2.96
C TRP A 42 -3.77 -17.73 -2.48
N THR A 43 -3.18 -16.88 -3.30
CA THR A 43 -2.90 -15.48 -2.96
C THR A 43 -4.20 -14.71 -2.71
N LYS A 44 -5.23 -14.92 -3.54
CA LYS A 44 -6.56 -14.32 -3.35
C LYS A 44 -7.17 -14.73 -2.01
N LYS A 45 -7.07 -16.01 -1.64
CA LYS A 45 -7.55 -16.51 -0.34
C LYS A 45 -6.83 -15.84 0.82
N GLU A 46 -5.50 -15.75 0.79
CA GLU A 46 -4.73 -15.10 1.85
C GLU A 46 -5.08 -13.60 1.96
N TYR A 47 -5.32 -12.90 0.84
CA TYR A 47 -5.81 -11.52 0.89
C TYR A 47 -7.20 -11.39 1.51
N LEU A 48 -8.12 -12.33 1.22
CA LEU A 48 -9.45 -12.34 1.85
C LEU A 48 -9.35 -12.51 3.37
N GLU A 49 -8.56 -13.48 3.83
CA GLU A 49 -8.33 -13.70 5.27
C GLU A 49 -7.70 -12.47 5.93
N ALA A 50 -6.71 -11.84 5.29
CA ALA A 50 -6.11 -10.60 5.79
C ALA A 50 -7.16 -9.49 5.95
N GLY A 51 -7.98 -9.27 4.92
CA GLY A 51 -9.04 -8.25 4.93
C GLY A 51 -10.07 -8.48 6.04
N GLU A 52 -10.49 -9.73 6.25
CA GLU A 52 -11.39 -10.09 7.35
C GLU A 52 -10.79 -9.79 8.72
N ARG A 53 -9.51 -10.14 8.92
CA ARG A 53 -8.83 -9.86 10.21
C ARG A 53 -8.68 -8.36 10.46
N TYR A 54 -8.35 -7.57 9.44
CA TYR A 54 -8.28 -6.10 9.56
C TYR A 54 -9.65 -5.47 9.83
N ALA A 55 -10.70 -5.93 9.13
CA ALA A 55 -12.06 -5.45 9.36
C ALA A 55 -12.55 -5.75 10.79
N GLU A 56 -12.26 -6.94 11.30
CA GLU A 56 -12.58 -7.31 12.68
C GLU A 56 -11.79 -6.49 13.71
N ALA A 57 -10.51 -6.22 13.43
CA ALA A 57 -9.70 -5.32 14.26
C ALA A 57 -10.32 -3.92 14.35
N LEU A 58 -10.77 -3.37 13.22
CA LEU A 58 -11.45 -2.07 13.13
C LEU A 58 -12.82 -2.07 13.80
N ARG A 59 -13.55 -3.20 13.77
CA ARG A 59 -14.83 -3.34 14.49
C ARG A 59 -14.64 -3.26 16.00
N ILE A 60 -13.55 -3.84 16.52
CA ILE A 60 -13.21 -3.79 17.95
C ILE A 60 -12.65 -2.42 18.33
N LYS A 61 -11.79 -1.85 17.47
CA LYS A 61 -11.14 -0.57 17.69
C LYS A 61 -11.28 0.33 16.45
N PRO A 62 -12.35 1.15 16.36
CA PRO A 62 -12.55 2.03 15.21
C PRO A 62 -11.53 3.16 15.10
N ASP A 63 -10.92 3.59 16.22
CA ASP A 63 -9.87 4.61 16.30
C ASP A 63 -8.46 4.01 16.06
N PHE A 64 -8.31 3.28 14.94
CA PHE A 64 -7.09 2.56 14.63
C PHE A 64 -6.63 2.82 13.19
N TYR A 65 -5.84 3.88 13.01
CA TYR A 65 -5.42 4.33 11.69
C TYR A 65 -4.57 3.28 10.96
N GLU A 66 -3.72 2.53 11.67
CA GLU A 66 -2.91 1.46 11.09
C GLU A 66 -3.79 0.34 10.53
N GLY A 67 -4.91 0.04 11.18
CA GLY A 67 -5.90 -0.92 10.69
C GLY A 67 -6.55 -0.47 9.38
N LEU A 68 -6.86 0.83 9.26
CA LEU A 68 -7.38 1.42 8.02
C LEU A 68 -6.35 1.35 6.89
N LEU A 69 -5.10 1.76 7.17
CA LEU A 69 -4.02 1.70 6.19
C LEU A 69 -3.74 0.27 5.72
N ALA A 70 -3.73 -0.71 6.63
CA ALA A 70 -3.50 -2.11 6.28
C ALA A 70 -4.66 -2.73 5.48
N LEU A 71 -5.92 -2.39 5.82
CA LEU A 71 -7.07 -2.80 5.03
C LEU A 71 -7.02 -2.19 3.62
N GLY A 72 -6.64 -0.91 3.51
CA GLY A 72 -6.46 -0.24 2.22
C GLY A 72 -5.37 -0.89 1.37
N GLN A 73 -4.20 -1.18 1.96
CA GLN A 73 -3.11 -1.92 1.31
C GLN A 73 -3.56 -3.30 0.80
N GLN A 74 -4.26 -4.06 1.64
CA GLN A 74 -4.76 -5.38 1.27
C GLN A 74 -5.70 -5.29 0.07
N GLN A 75 -6.65 -4.36 0.11
CA GLN A 75 -7.63 -4.17 -0.97
C GLN A 75 -6.96 -3.76 -2.28
N PHE A 76 -5.98 -2.87 -2.21
CA PHE A 76 -5.15 -2.49 -3.34
C PHE A 76 -4.44 -3.69 -3.97
N GLU A 77 -3.70 -4.47 -3.18
CA GLU A 77 -2.98 -5.64 -3.69
C GLU A 77 -3.92 -6.70 -4.27
N ARG A 78 -5.11 -6.88 -3.68
CA ARG A 78 -6.14 -7.78 -4.22
C ARG A 78 -6.72 -7.28 -5.53
N ALA A 79 -6.95 -5.96 -5.66
CA ALA A 79 -7.39 -5.35 -6.91
C ALA A 79 -6.36 -5.62 -8.02
N ARG A 80 -5.09 -5.35 -7.71
CA ARG A 80 -3.95 -5.53 -8.60
C ARG A 80 -3.82 -6.98 -9.06
N LEU A 81 -3.75 -7.93 -8.12
CA LEU A 81 -3.74 -9.37 -8.42
C LEU A 81 -4.88 -9.79 -9.34
N THR A 82 -6.11 -9.37 -9.02
CA THR A 82 -7.31 -9.74 -9.78
C THR A 82 -7.28 -9.17 -11.20
N TRP A 83 -6.85 -7.92 -11.33
CA TRP A 83 -6.69 -7.25 -12.62
C TRP A 83 -5.65 -7.93 -13.51
N TYR A 84 -4.44 -8.13 -12.99
CA TYR A 84 -3.35 -8.72 -13.78
C TYR A 84 -3.59 -10.20 -14.09
N TYR A 85 -4.25 -10.94 -13.19
CA TYR A 85 -4.70 -12.30 -13.50
C TYR A 85 -5.71 -12.32 -14.66
N ALA A 86 -6.72 -11.44 -14.65
CA ALA A 86 -7.70 -11.35 -15.73
C ALA A 86 -7.06 -11.01 -17.09
N LEU A 87 -6.08 -10.08 -17.08
CA LEU A 87 -5.27 -9.80 -18.26
C LEU A 87 -4.50 -11.06 -18.71
N SER A 88 -3.86 -11.77 -17.77
CA SER A 88 -3.01 -12.93 -18.05
C SER A 88 -3.76 -14.09 -18.71
N CYS A 89 -5.01 -14.32 -18.29
CA CYS A 89 -5.87 -15.36 -18.83
C CYS A 89 -6.48 -15.00 -20.19
N LYS A 90 -6.13 -13.85 -20.77
CA LYS A 90 -6.71 -13.31 -22.02
C LYS A 90 -8.25 -13.34 -21.99
N VAL A 91 -8.82 -13.06 -20.82
CA VAL A 91 -10.27 -12.98 -20.70
C VAL A 91 -10.73 -11.85 -21.62
N ASP A 92 -11.82 -12.09 -22.33
CA ASP A 92 -12.47 -11.03 -23.10
C ASP A 92 -12.92 -9.93 -22.15
N LEU A 93 -12.14 -8.84 -22.11
CA LEU A 93 -12.37 -7.68 -21.26
C LEU A 93 -13.73 -7.02 -21.50
N SER A 94 -14.36 -7.28 -22.66
CA SER A 94 -15.71 -6.80 -22.95
C SER A 94 -16.80 -7.55 -22.19
N ASN A 95 -16.53 -8.76 -21.72
CA ASN A 95 -17.48 -9.65 -21.01
C ASN A 95 -17.11 -9.91 -19.54
N TRP A 96 -15.90 -9.52 -19.12
CA TRP A 96 -15.46 -9.67 -17.73
C TRP A 96 -15.96 -8.50 -16.86
N SER A 97 -16.60 -8.82 -15.74
CA SER A 97 -17.04 -7.82 -14.78
C SER A 97 -15.85 -7.28 -13.98
N TYR A 98 -15.41 -6.07 -14.33
CA TYR A 98 -14.38 -5.33 -13.59
C TYR A 98 -14.94 -4.59 -12.35
N ALA A 99 -16.22 -4.78 -12.02
CA ALA A 99 -16.87 -4.11 -10.90
C ALA A 99 -16.19 -4.41 -9.55
N GLU A 100 -15.78 -5.66 -9.32
CA GLU A 100 -15.06 -6.03 -8.09
C GLU A 100 -13.73 -5.26 -7.97
N VAL A 101 -12.98 -5.16 -9.08
CA VAL A 101 -11.68 -4.48 -9.08
C VAL A 101 -11.83 -2.97 -8.86
N ILE A 102 -12.83 -2.34 -9.49
CA ILE A 102 -13.14 -0.93 -9.25
C ILE A 102 -13.51 -0.70 -7.78
N GLU A 103 -14.39 -1.53 -7.21
CA GLU A 103 -14.79 -1.39 -5.81
C GLU A 103 -13.62 -1.60 -4.85
N LEU A 104 -12.68 -2.49 -5.19
CA LEU A 104 -11.45 -2.67 -4.42
C LEU A 104 -10.55 -1.43 -4.48
N TYR A 105 -10.34 -0.84 -5.65
CA TYR A 105 -9.59 0.42 -5.76
C TYR A 105 -10.25 1.58 -5.00
N ASN A 106 -11.58 1.73 -5.13
CA ASN A 106 -12.36 2.72 -4.40
C ASN A 106 -12.23 2.54 -2.87
N SER A 107 -12.37 1.29 -2.41
CA SER A 107 -12.27 0.96 -0.99
C SER A 107 -10.84 1.17 -0.47
N ALA A 108 -9.84 0.82 -1.27
CA ALA A 108 -8.44 0.98 -0.92
C ALA A 108 -8.08 2.45 -0.71
N GLU A 109 -8.40 3.31 -1.69
CA GLU A 109 -8.20 4.76 -1.58
C GLU A 109 -8.97 5.34 -0.39
N GLY A 110 -10.26 5.01 -0.25
CA GLY A 110 -11.09 5.52 0.84
C GLY A 110 -10.62 5.10 2.23
N ASN A 111 -10.04 3.91 2.39
CA ASN A 111 -9.46 3.46 3.65
C ASN A 111 -8.11 4.15 3.94
N VAL A 112 -7.28 4.34 2.93
CA VAL A 112 -6.02 5.10 3.08
C VAL A 112 -6.30 6.55 3.47
N ASP A 113 -7.29 7.19 2.86
CA ASP A 113 -7.68 8.57 3.17
C ASP A 113 -8.18 8.70 4.60
N LYS A 114 -9.13 7.83 5.01
CA LYS A 114 -9.62 7.81 6.39
C LYS A 114 -8.50 7.53 7.40
N GLY A 115 -7.58 6.63 7.07
CA GLY A 115 -6.42 6.31 7.92
C GLY A 115 -5.50 7.52 8.07
N MET A 116 -5.22 8.21 6.96
CA MET A 116 -4.39 9.41 6.95
C MET A 116 -5.05 10.54 7.76
N ASP A 117 -6.33 10.84 7.54
CA ASP A 117 -7.07 11.86 8.29
C ASP A 117 -7.07 11.59 9.80
N MET A 118 -7.31 10.33 10.18
CA MET A 118 -7.29 9.90 11.58
C MET A 118 -5.91 10.07 12.21
N TRP A 119 -4.86 9.69 11.48
CA TRP A 119 -3.50 9.87 11.92
C TRP A 119 -3.16 11.36 12.08
N GLU A 120 -3.50 12.22 11.11
CA GLU A 120 -3.23 13.66 11.19
C GLU A 120 -3.96 14.33 12.35
N ALA A 121 -5.20 13.92 12.63
CA ALA A 121 -5.95 14.38 13.80
C ALA A 121 -5.26 13.98 15.11
N ALA A 122 -4.82 12.73 15.23
CA ALA A 122 -4.10 12.23 16.42
C ALA A 122 -2.77 12.96 16.63
N GLN A 123 -2.03 13.22 15.54
CA GLN A 123 -0.78 13.97 15.60
C GLN A 123 -1.00 15.44 16.00
N SER A 124 -2.04 16.09 15.49
CA SER A 124 -2.40 17.47 15.84
C SER A 124 -2.76 17.62 17.33
N GLN A 125 -3.51 16.65 17.88
CA GLN A 125 -3.79 16.60 19.31
C GLN A 125 -2.50 16.41 20.13
N ARG A 126 -1.62 15.51 19.71
CA ARG A 126 -0.33 15.26 20.38
C ARG A 126 0.54 16.51 20.43
N ILE A 127 0.63 17.27 19.32
CA ILE A 127 1.39 18.54 19.26
C ILE A 127 0.78 19.58 20.19
N THR A 128 -0.56 19.68 20.25
CA THR A 128 -1.26 20.60 21.16
C THR A 128 -0.93 20.28 22.62
N HIS A 129 -1.04 19.00 23.01
CA HIS A 129 -0.67 18.55 24.36
C HIS A 129 0.80 18.78 24.71
N LEU A 130 1.72 18.57 23.76
CA LEU A 130 3.15 18.85 23.96
C LEU A 130 3.42 20.35 24.11
N THR A 131 2.71 21.19 23.36
CA THR A 131 2.82 22.65 23.45
C THR A 131 2.37 23.13 24.83
N ASP A 132 1.25 22.61 25.33
CA ASP A 132 0.77 22.94 26.68
C ASP A 132 1.68 22.40 27.79
N ARG A 133 2.23 21.20 27.63
CA ARG A 133 3.29 20.68 28.53
C ARG A 133 4.53 21.57 28.54
N THR A 134 4.96 22.05 27.37
CA THR A 134 6.14 22.93 27.25
C THR A 134 5.91 24.28 27.95
N LYS A 135 4.69 24.82 27.94
CA LYS A 135 4.33 26.03 28.71
C LYS A 135 4.40 25.80 30.22
N ILE A 136 4.09 24.59 30.70
CA ILE A 136 4.10 24.24 32.13
C ILE A 136 5.50 23.82 32.60
N LYS A 137 6.36 23.33 31.71
CA LYS A 137 7.75 22.93 32.00
C LYS A 137 8.58 23.96 32.80
N PRO A 138 8.61 25.27 32.47
CA PRO A 138 9.33 26.26 33.27
C PRO A 138 8.79 26.44 34.69
N VAL A 139 7.53 26.04 34.96
CA VAL A 139 6.91 26.05 36.30
C VAL A 139 7.34 24.84 37.13
N LEU A 140 7.76 23.75 36.49
CA LEU A 140 8.13 22.47 37.14
C LEU A 140 9.65 22.24 37.22
N GLN A 141 10.45 23.21 36.78
CA GLN A 141 11.91 23.13 36.73
C GLN A 141 12.50 22.81 38.12
N GLY A 142 13.28 21.73 38.23
CA GLY A 142 13.90 21.29 39.50
C GLY A 142 13.04 20.38 40.38
N THR A 143 11.89 19.91 39.89
CA THR A 143 11.07 18.88 40.57
C THR A 143 11.36 17.49 40.02
N ILE A 144 11.00 16.43 40.76
CA ILE A 144 11.09 15.02 40.32
C ILE A 144 10.33 14.78 38.99
N LEU A 145 9.32 15.62 38.69
CA LEU A 145 8.56 15.59 37.45
C LEU A 145 9.36 16.04 36.21
N ASP A 146 10.43 16.84 36.37
CA ASP A 146 11.27 17.37 35.27
C ASP A 146 12.04 16.24 34.55
N ASP A 147 12.49 15.22 35.30
CA ASP A 147 13.17 14.05 34.74
C ASP A 147 12.22 13.10 33.98
N LEU A 148 10.92 13.09 34.32
CA LEU A 148 9.90 12.28 33.64
C LEU A 148 9.53 12.84 32.24
N PHE A 149 9.88 14.10 31.95
CA PHE A 149 9.59 14.77 30.67
C PHE A 149 10.74 14.69 29.65
N LYS A 150 11.82 13.93 29.94
CA LYS A 150 12.97 13.75 29.03
C LYS A 150 12.80 12.64 27.99
N ASP A 151 11.76 11.82 28.09
CA ASP A 151 11.62 10.65 27.22
C ASP A 151 11.07 11.03 25.84
N THR A 152 11.98 11.03 24.86
CA THR A 152 11.85 11.31 23.41
C THR A 152 12.21 12.75 23.01
N SER A 153 13.33 12.90 22.29
CA SER A 153 13.73 14.13 21.61
C SER A 153 12.63 14.60 20.62
N ALA A 154 12.37 15.91 20.58
CA ALA A 154 11.36 16.49 19.70
C ALA A 154 11.73 16.32 18.22
N GLU A 155 13.03 16.33 17.92
CA GLU A 155 13.59 16.09 16.59
C GLU A 155 13.28 14.66 16.11
N ASP A 156 13.46 13.64 16.95
CA ASP A 156 13.19 12.24 16.59
C ASP A 156 11.71 11.99 16.30
N ALA A 157 10.82 12.67 17.02
CA ALA A 157 9.39 12.60 16.77
C ALA A 157 9.00 13.28 15.44
N ALA A 158 9.60 14.43 15.12
CA ALA A 158 9.34 15.14 13.88
C ALA A 158 9.79 14.34 12.65
N VAL A 159 10.96 13.67 12.72
CA VAL A 159 11.42 12.77 11.66
C VAL A 159 10.43 11.62 11.46
N ARG A 160 10.00 10.94 12.52
CA ARG A 160 9.02 9.84 12.40
C ARG A 160 7.69 10.27 11.77
N ILE A 161 7.21 11.48 12.08
CA ILE A 161 5.99 12.01 11.48
C ILE A 161 6.17 12.25 9.98
N LYS A 162 7.28 12.86 9.58
CA LYS A 162 7.60 13.10 8.17
C LYS A 162 7.70 11.78 7.40
N ASP A 163 8.36 10.77 7.97
CA ASP A 163 8.51 9.45 7.37
C ASP A 163 7.15 8.76 7.16
N LEU A 164 6.27 8.77 8.17
CA LEU A 164 4.94 8.15 8.05
C LEU A 164 4.06 8.88 7.03
N ARG A 165 4.07 10.22 7.01
CA ARG A 165 3.35 11.01 6.00
C ARG A 165 3.84 10.69 4.58
N SER A 166 5.15 10.60 4.41
CA SER A 166 5.75 10.23 3.12
C SER A 166 5.28 8.83 2.69
N GLN A 167 5.26 7.85 3.59
CA GLN A 167 4.81 6.48 3.30
C GLN A 167 3.32 6.40 2.93
N MET A 168 2.44 7.12 3.64
CA MET A 168 1.01 7.14 3.29
C MET A 168 0.76 7.79 1.92
N ASN A 169 1.48 8.87 1.60
CA ASN A 169 1.43 9.47 0.27
C ASN A 169 1.97 8.53 -0.80
N LEU A 170 3.03 7.77 -0.52
CA LEU A 170 3.57 6.77 -1.44
C LEU A 170 2.54 5.68 -1.74
N LEU A 171 1.89 5.15 -0.70
CA LEU A 171 0.81 4.16 -0.85
C LEU A 171 -0.32 4.73 -1.71
N ARG A 172 -0.85 5.91 -1.35
CA ARG A 172 -1.95 6.55 -2.08
C ARG A 172 -1.59 6.81 -3.54
N GLY A 173 -0.37 7.31 -3.81
CA GLY A 173 0.13 7.50 -5.17
C GLY A 173 0.19 6.20 -5.96
N THR A 174 0.64 5.11 -5.32
CA THR A 174 0.74 3.79 -5.96
C THR A 174 -0.64 3.24 -6.34
N ILE A 175 -1.62 3.35 -5.45
CA ILE A 175 -3.02 2.95 -5.70
C ILE A 175 -3.57 3.66 -6.93
N LEU A 176 -3.41 4.99 -6.97
CA LEU A 176 -3.95 5.83 -8.03
C LEU A 176 -3.25 5.62 -9.37
N TYR A 177 -1.93 5.40 -9.36
CA TYR A 177 -1.17 5.11 -10.57
C TYR A 177 -1.54 3.76 -11.19
N GLU A 178 -1.71 2.71 -10.39
CA GLU A 178 -2.16 1.41 -10.87
C GLU A 178 -3.62 1.46 -11.36
N ARG A 179 -4.48 2.21 -10.65
CA ARG A 179 -5.85 2.48 -11.07
C ARG A 179 -5.91 3.22 -12.41
N SER A 180 -5.07 4.24 -12.63
CA SER A 180 -5.06 5.00 -13.89
C SER A 180 -4.67 4.12 -15.07
N MET A 181 -3.74 3.18 -14.89
CA MET A 181 -3.41 2.20 -15.93
C MET A 181 -4.61 1.29 -16.24
N MET A 182 -5.29 0.76 -15.23
CA MET A 182 -6.50 -0.04 -15.46
C MET A 182 -7.58 0.77 -16.18
N GLU A 183 -7.90 1.97 -15.69
CA GLU A 183 -8.93 2.83 -16.26
C GLU A 183 -8.63 3.22 -17.71
N TYR A 184 -7.36 3.51 -18.04
CA TYR A 184 -6.94 3.74 -19.43
C TYR A 184 -7.20 2.52 -20.31
N ARG A 185 -6.84 1.30 -19.86
CA ARG A 185 -7.10 0.08 -20.64
C ARG A 185 -8.59 -0.19 -20.84
N LEU A 186 -9.42 0.17 -19.87
CA LEU A 186 -10.87 0.03 -19.94
C LEU A 186 -11.56 1.17 -20.72
N GLY A 187 -10.82 2.19 -21.16
CA GLY A 187 -11.39 3.36 -21.82
C GLY A 187 -12.23 4.25 -20.90
N ILE A 188 -12.01 4.16 -19.58
CA ILE A 188 -12.70 4.95 -18.57
C ILE A 188 -12.05 6.34 -18.52
N PRO A 189 -12.79 7.43 -18.82
CA PRO A 189 -12.20 8.75 -19.09
C PRO A 189 -11.62 9.49 -17.88
N VAL A 190 -11.77 8.96 -16.66
CA VAL A 190 -11.23 9.59 -15.44
C VAL A 190 -9.77 9.21 -15.15
N TRP A 191 -9.15 8.36 -15.99
CA TRP A 191 -7.79 7.86 -15.78
C TRP A 191 -6.74 8.97 -15.69
N GLN A 192 -6.91 10.09 -16.41
CA GLN A 192 -5.99 11.22 -16.36
C GLN A 192 -5.98 11.88 -14.97
N GLU A 193 -7.16 12.08 -14.38
CA GLU A 193 -7.29 12.66 -13.04
C GLU A 193 -6.64 11.75 -12.01
N CYS A 194 -6.85 10.43 -12.10
CA CYS A 194 -6.17 9.47 -11.24
C CYS A 194 -4.64 9.55 -11.38
N LEU A 195 -4.12 9.64 -12.61
CA LEU A 195 -2.68 9.77 -12.84
C LEU A 195 -2.13 11.08 -12.27
N GLU A 196 -2.78 12.21 -12.52
CA GLU A 196 -2.36 13.53 -12.02
C GLU A 196 -2.28 13.55 -10.50
N VAL A 197 -3.32 13.05 -9.82
CA VAL A 197 -3.34 12.95 -8.36
C VAL A 197 -2.27 11.99 -7.87
N ALA A 198 -2.01 10.87 -8.57
CA ALA A 198 -0.94 9.96 -8.21
C ALA A 198 0.43 10.65 -8.21
N LEU A 199 0.74 11.42 -9.26
CA LEU A 199 2.01 12.15 -9.38
C LEU A 199 2.16 13.20 -8.27
N GLU A 200 1.08 13.89 -7.90
CA GLU A 200 1.09 14.81 -6.75
C GLU A 200 1.43 14.07 -5.45
N LYS A 201 0.84 12.88 -5.21
CA LYS A 201 1.15 12.10 -4.00
C LYS A 201 2.57 11.58 -4.00
N PHE A 202 3.14 11.17 -5.14
CA PHE A 202 4.57 10.83 -5.20
C PHE A 202 5.47 12.03 -4.88
N GLN A 203 5.12 13.23 -5.37
CA GLN A 203 5.83 14.45 -5.02
C GLN A 203 5.77 14.73 -3.51
N LEU A 204 4.59 14.60 -2.88
CA LEU A 204 4.43 14.74 -1.43
C LEU A 204 5.16 13.65 -0.63
N ALA A 205 5.34 12.46 -1.21
CA ALA A 205 6.17 11.40 -0.67
C ALA A 205 7.68 11.69 -0.77
N GLY A 206 8.09 12.68 -1.57
CA GLY A 206 9.47 13.10 -1.75
C GLY A 206 10.14 12.57 -3.02
N ALA A 207 9.37 12.05 -3.99
CA ALA A 207 9.91 11.66 -5.29
C ALA A 207 10.50 12.85 -6.04
N SER A 208 11.61 12.64 -6.75
CA SER A 208 12.22 13.70 -7.56
C SER A 208 11.42 13.96 -8.83
N ALA A 209 11.56 15.17 -9.40
CA ALA A 209 10.95 15.48 -10.69
C ALA A 209 11.42 14.53 -11.81
N THR A 210 12.65 14.03 -11.72
CA THR A 210 13.19 13.02 -12.64
C THR A 210 12.43 11.70 -12.52
N ASP A 211 12.21 11.21 -11.30
CA ASP A 211 11.50 9.95 -11.07
C ASP A 211 10.03 10.07 -11.51
N ILE A 212 9.36 11.18 -11.20
CA ILE A 212 8.01 11.49 -11.66
C ILE A 212 7.96 11.51 -13.21
N GLY A 213 8.96 12.10 -13.86
CA GLY A 213 9.07 12.11 -15.33
C GLY A 213 9.21 10.69 -15.93
N VAL A 214 9.96 9.80 -15.26
CA VAL A 214 10.08 8.39 -15.68
C VAL A 214 8.76 7.65 -15.49
N MET A 215 8.08 7.84 -14.36
CA MET A 215 6.76 7.21 -14.12
C MET A 215 5.74 7.64 -15.18
N MET A 216 5.67 8.94 -15.47
CA MET A 216 4.80 9.46 -16.51
C MET A 216 5.12 8.83 -17.87
N LYS A 217 6.40 8.74 -18.26
CA LYS A 217 6.81 8.11 -19.50
C LYS A 217 6.44 6.61 -19.57
N ASN A 218 6.53 5.91 -18.45
CA ASN A 218 6.23 4.47 -18.35
C ASN A 218 4.72 4.17 -18.28
N HIS A 219 3.87 5.19 -18.08
CA HIS A 219 2.43 5.00 -18.11
C HIS A 219 1.99 4.51 -19.49
N ILE A 220 1.13 3.50 -19.50
CA ILE A 220 0.70 2.78 -20.71
C ILE A 220 -0.06 3.64 -21.73
N SER A 221 -0.47 4.84 -21.35
CA SER A 221 -1.05 5.82 -22.27
C SER A 221 -0.04 6.38 -23.28
N ASN A 222 1.26 6.21 -23.01
CA ASN A 222 2.34 6.72 -23.85
C ASN A 222 2.96 5.65 -24.76
N ASP A 223 2.63 4.37 -24.57
CA ASP A 223 3.17 3.27 -25.35
C ASP A 223 2.09 2.61 -26.19
N SER A 224 2.29 2.59 -27.51
CA SER A 224 1.40 1.94 -28.47
C SER A 224 1.63 0.43 -28.60
N SER A 225 2.67 -0.13 -27.95
CA SER A 225 3.05 -1.55 -28.05
C SER A 225 2.59 -2.37 -26.83
N MET A 226 1.37 -2.88 -26.92
CA MET A 226 0.63 -3.56 -25.84
C MET A 226 1.25 -4.87 -25.32
N ASP A 227 2.15 -5.52 -26.07
CA ASP A 227 2.54 -6.91 -25.84
C ASP A 227 3.78 -7.12 -24.94
N GLY A 228 4.68 -6.13 -24.84
CA GLY A 228 5.94 -6.25 -24.07
C GLY A 228 5.76 -6.12 -22.56
N MET A 229 5.00 -5.10 -22.15
CA MET A 229 4.70 -4.79 -20.74
C MET A 229 3.87 -5.89 -20.03
N PHE A 230 3.14 -6.69 -20.80
CA PHE A 230 2.26 -7.75 -20.32
C PHE A 230 3.02 -8.91 -19.66
N TYR A 231 4.07 -9.40 -20.31
CA TYR A 231 4.89 -10.49 -19.77
C TYR A 231 5.79 -10.03 -18.62
N GLU A 232 6.19 -8.76 -18.63
CA GLU A 232 6.92 -8.13 -17.51
C GLU A 232 6.02 -7.99 -16.28
N LEU A 233 4.83 -7.39 -16.38
CA LEU A 233 3.91 -7.17 -15.25
C LEU A 233 3.40 -8.47 -14.60
N VAL A 234 2.99 -9.45 -15.40
CA VAL A 234 2.58 -10.77 -14.90
C VAL A 234 3.78 -11.52 -14.29
N GLY A 235 4.97 -11.37 -14.89
CA GLY A 235 6.23 -11.88 -14.36
C GLY A 235 6.67 -11.23 -13.04
N TYR A 236 6.38 -9.94 -12.83
CA TYR A 236 6.72 -9.23 -11.58
C TYR A 236 5.83 -9.63 -10.40
N GLU A 237 4.56 -9.91 -10.66
CA GLU A 237 3.59 -10.09 -9.57
C GLU A 237 3.35 -11.55 -9.19
N LEU A 238 3.52 -12.49 -10.14
CA LEU A 238 3.39 -13.93 -9.88
C LEU A 238 4.73 -14.66 -9.82
N LEU A 239 5.82 -14.08 -10.34
CA LEU A 239 7.11 -14.77 -10.50
C LEU A 239 8.36 -13.98 -10.11
N ASP A 240 8.24 -12.72 -9.72
CA ASP A 240 9.33 -11.76 -9.51
C ASP A 240 10.59 -12.04 -10.37
N VAL A 241 10.41 -11.97 -11.70
CA VAL A 241 11.55 -11.93 -12.62
C VAL A 241 12.22 -10.58 -12.43
N LYS A 242 13.49 -10.58 -11.99
CA LYS A 242 14.35 -9.40 -11.79
C LYS A 242 14.06 -8.28 -12.78
N SER A 243 13.78 -7.07 -12.29
CA SER A 243 14.00 -5.87 -13.09
C SER A 243 14.44 -4.63 -12.35
N ASN A 244 15.36 -3.94 -13.02
CA ASN A 244 15.46 -2.50 -13.18
C ASN A 244 14.81 -1.63 -12.09
N GLY A 245 15.35 -1.68 -10.88
CA GLY A 245 15.57 -0.56 -9.95
C GLY A 245 14.35 0.17 -9.35
N LEU A 246 13.23 0.32 -10.07
CA LEU A 246 12.03 1.00 -9.61
C LEU A 246 11.13 0.09 -8.77
N SER A 247 11.06 -1.21 -9.12
CA SER A 247 10.36 -2.22 -8.32
C SER A 247 11.09 -2.50 -7.02
N ASP A 248 12.43 -2.55 -7.03
CA ASP A 248 13.26 -2.72 -5.84
C ASP A 248 13.12 -1.55 -4.85
N VAL A 249 12.93 -0.32 -5.33
CA VAL A 249 12.71 0.84 -4.44
C VAL A 249 11.31 0.78 -3.82
N LEU A 250 10.27 0.48 -4.59
CA LEU A 250 8.90 0.39 -4.04
C LEU A 250 8.73 -0.84 -3.14
N LEU A 251 9.21 -2.02 -3.54
CA LEU A 251 9.14 -3.26 -2.75
C LEU A 251 10.01 -3.24 -1.49
N ASN A 252 11.22 -2.64 -1.53
CA ASN A 252 12.04 -2.48 -0.32
C ASN A 252 11.44 -1.50 0.68
N PHE A 253 10.70 -0.48 0.23
CA PHE A 253 9.98 0.41 1.14
C PHE A 253 8.78 -0.29 1.82
N PHE A 254 8.04 -1.14 1.11
CA PHE A 254 6.89 -1.88 1.66
C PHE A 254 7.29 -3.06 2.59
N SER A 255 8.41 -3.74 2.32
CA SER A 255 8.92 -4.80 3.20
C SER A 255 9.44 -4.25 4.55
N VAL A 256 9.99 -3.03 4.55
CA VAL A 256 10.43 -2.32 5.76
C VAL A 256 9.25 -1.80 6.59
N TRP A 257 8.10 -1.50 5.97
CA TRP A 257 6.89 -1.03 6.65
C TRP A 257 6.30 -2.09 7.61
N VAL A 258 6.23 -3.36 7.17
CA VAL A 258 5.71 -4.48 7.97
C VAL A 258 6.58 -4.75 9.22
N PHE A 259 7.90 -4.57 9.13
CA PHE A 259 8.80 -4.80 10.26
C PHE A 259 8.80 -3.65 11.30
N ARG A 260 8.48 -2.41 10.90
CA ARG A 260 8.47 -1.26 11.83
C ARG A 260 7.15 -1.09 12.59
N ILE A 261 6.04 -1.62 12.10
CA ILE A 261 4.72 -1.49 12.76
C ILE A 261 4.49 -2.57 13.83
N GLY A 262 5.21 -3.69 13.77
CA GLY A 262 5.10 -4.80 14.74
C GLY A 262 5.95 -4.66 16.01
N VAL A 263 6.70 -3.57 16.20
CA VAL A 263 7.62 -3.38 17.34
C VAL A 263 7.38 -2.03 18.01
N GLN A 264 6.19 -1.83 18.58
CA GLN A 264 5.95 -0.78 19.58
C GLN A 264 5.02 -1.33 20.67
N ASP A 265 5.62 -2.09 21.59
CA ASP A 265 5.21 -2.15 23.00
C ASP A 265 6.20 -1.31 23.80
#